data_AF-A0A969MXU6-F1
#
_entry.id   AF-A0A969MXU6-F1
#
_cell.length_a   1.000
_cell.length_b   1.000
_cell.length_c   1.000
_cell.angle_alpha   90.00
_cell.angle_beta   90.00
_cell.angle_gamma   90.00
#
_symmetry.space_group_name_H-M   'P 1'
#
loop_
_entity.id
_entity.type
_entity.pdbx_description
1 polymer ?
#
loop_
_entity_poly.entity_id
_entity_poly.type
_entity_poly.pdbx_seq_one_letter_code
_entity_poly.pdbx_strand_id
1 'polypeptide(L)'
;MCRLLGYLGPTIQLEEILYKPKHSLIVQSYQPLEMQEALLNADGYGVGWYHPTRHSQPFIYRSISPIWNDQNLPPLSRYVESN
;
A
#
# COMPACT_ATOMS: atom_id res chain seq x y z
N MET A 1 -9.97 -4.43 12.49
CA MET A 1 -10.43 -3.56 11.40
C MET A 1 -9.25 -3.29 10.49
N CYS A 2 -9.44 -3.26 9.17
CA CYS A 2 -8.36 -3.03 8.20
C CYS A 2 -8.67 -1.78 7.34
N ARG A 3 -7.66 -1.27 6.64
CA ARG A 3 -7.83 -0.30 5.54
C ARG A 3 -7.39 -0.94 4.24
N LEU A 4 -8.19 -0.74 3.19
CA LEU A 4 -7.97 -1.33 1.88
C LEU A 4 -7.88 -0.21 0.85
N LEU A 5 -7.00 -0.40 -0.14
CA LEU A 5 -6.86 0.49 -1.28
C LEU A 5 -6.70 -0.37 -2.53
N GLY A 6 -7.40 0.01 -3.59
CA GLY A 6 -7.30 -0.60 -4.90
C GLY A 6 -7.15 0.48 -5.97
N TYR A 7 -6.39 0.17 -7.01
CA TYR A 7 -6.18 1.04 -8.15
C TYR A 7 -6.42 0.25 -9.43
N LEU A 8 -7.07 0.89 -10.41
CA LEU A 8 -7.25 0.39 -11.75
C LEU A 8 -7.25 1.60 -12.69
N GLY A 9 -6.26 1.71 -13.56
CA GLY A 9 -6.12 2.89 -14.40
C GLY A 9 -4.84 2.91 -15.25
N PRO A 10 -4.38 4.10 -15.64
CA PRO A 10 -3.06 4.26 -16.27
C PRO A 10 -1.93 3.72 -15.39
N THR A 11 -0.84 3.27 -16.00
CA THR A 11 0.33 2.83 -15.23
C THR A 11 0.86 3.98 -14.35
N ILE A 12 0.95 3.72 -13.05
CA ILE A 12 1.53 4.63 -12.04
C ILE A 12 2.52 3.89 -11.16
N GLN A 13 3.40 4.63 -10.49
CA GLN A 13 4.22 4.09 -9.42
C GLN A 13 3.36 3.84 -8.18
N LEU A 14 3.66 2.80 -7.41
CA LEU A 14 2.89 2.50 -6.19
C LEU A 14 2.94 3.64 -5.17
N GLU A 15 3.99 4.47 -5.18
CA GLU A 15 4.08 5.62 -4.27
C GLU A 15 2.96 6.66 -4.47
N GLU A 16 2.38 6.75 -5.67
CA GLU A 16 1.28 7.67 -6.00
C GLU A 16 0.02 7.40 -5.17
N ILE A 17 -0.19 6.16 -4.76
CA ILE A 17 -1.35 5.73 -3.96
C ILE A 17 -0.97 5.39 -2.51
N LEU A 18 0.26 4.92 -2.28
CA LEU A 18 0.71 4.51 -0.96
C LEU A 18 1.24 5.68 -0.12
N TYR A 19 1.91 6.67 -0.72
CA TYR A 19 2.63 7.71 0.04
C TYR A 19 2.18 9.13 -0.28
N LYS A 20 1.99 9.48 -1.56
CA LYS A 20 1.73 10.86 -1.99
C LYS A 20 0.40 11.47 -1.50
N PRO A 21 -0.70 10.73 -1.32
CA PRO A 21 -1.93 11.33 -0.82
C PRO A 21 -1.72 11.88 0.61
N LYS A 22 -2.26 13.07 0.90
CA LYS A 22 -2.11 13.70 2.24
C LYS A 22 -2.53 12.79 3.39
N HIS A 23 -3.57 11.97 3.17
CA HIS A 23 -4.04 10.97 4.10
C HIS A 23 -3.90 9.56 3.48
N SER A 24 -2.67 9.24 3.10
CA SER A 24 -2.32 8.00 2.39
C SER A 24 -2.61 6.74 3.22
N LEU A 25 -2.48 5.58 2.59
CA LEU A 25 -2.62 4.30 3.29
C LEU A 25 -1.62 4.18 4.47
N ILE A 26 -0.42 4.77 4.32
CA ILE A 26 0.57 4.86 5.40
C ILE A 26 0.02 5.68 6.56
N VAL A 27 -0.54 6.87 6.31
CA VAL A 27 -1.12 7.71 7.38
C VAL A 27 -2.32 7.03 8.02
N GLN A 28 -3.22 6.45 7.21
CA GLN A 28 -4.40 5.73 7.70
C GLN A 28 -4.04 4.53 8.59
N SER A 29 -2.83 3.97 8.44
CA SER A 29 -2.42 2.84 9.27
C SER A 29 -2.16 3.23 10.72
N TYR A 30 -1.66 4.43 11.03
CA TYR A 30 -1.39 4.88 12.41
C TYR A 30 -2.29 6.02 12.90
N GLN A 31 -3.01 6.69 11.99
CA GLN A 31 -3.92 7.78 12.30
C GLN A 31 -5.18 7.70 11.41
N PRO A 32 -5.98 6.62 11.46
CA PRO A 32 -7.21 6.53 10.69
C PRO A 32 -8.26 7.52 11.16
N LEU A 33 -8.96 8.20 10.25
CA LEU A 33 -10.03 9.14 10.58
C LEU A 33 -11.43 8.51 10.67
N GLU A 34 -11.62 7.33 10.05
CA GLU A 34 -12.94 6.70 9.86
C GLU A 34 -13.07 5.36 10.60
N MET A 35 -12.08 4.97 11.40
CA MET A 35 -12.15 3.74 12.21
C MET A 35 -12.88 4.02 13.52
N GLN A 36 -13.87 3.18 13.83
CA GLN A 36 -14.69 3.30 15.04
C GLN A 36 -14.25 2.30 16.12
N GLU A 37 -13.88 1.08 15.72
CA GLU A 37 -13.68 -0.06 16.64
C GLU A 37 -12.22 -0.37 16.97
N ALA A 38 -11.26 0.35 16.40
CA ALA A 38 -9.84 0.16 16.69
C ALA A 38 -9.05 1.46 16.52
N LEU A 39 -7.89 1.54 17.18
CA LEU A 39 -7.06 2.75 17.20
C LEU A 39 -6.19 2.90 15.93
N LEU A 40 -5.66 1.79 15.42
CA LEU A 40 -4.69 1.76 14.31
C LEU A 40 -4.62 0.36 13.67
N ASN A 41 -3.89 0.25 12.56
CA ASN A 41 -3.64 -0.95 11.77
C ASN A 41 -2.13 -1.30 11.84
N ALA A 42 -1.70 -1.99 12.90
CA ALA A 42 -0.29 -2.33 13.15
C ALA A 42 0.08 -3.78 12.80
N ASP A 43 -0.90 -4.65 12.61
CA ASP A 43 -0.70 -6.11 12.60
C ASP A 43 -0.22 -6.66 11.24
N GLY A 44 0.51 -5.84 10.49
CA GLY A 44 1.02 -6.17 9.16
C GLY A 44 0.26 -5.51 8.02
N TYR A 45 0.76 -5.74 6.82
CA TYR A 45 0.17 -5.23 5.58
C TYR A 45 0.55 -6.10 4.37
N GLY A 46 -0.13 -5.86 3.26
CA GLY A 46 0.20 -6.42 1.97
C GLY A 46 -0.05 -5.44 0.83
N VAL A 47 0.78 -5.52 -0.21
CA VAL A 47 0.60 -4.81 -1.47
C VAL A 47 0.68 -5.84 -2.59
N GLY A 48 -0.33 -5.85 -3.45
CA GLY A 48 -0.38 -6.67 -4.65
C GLY A 48 -0.40 -5.79 -5.89
N TRP A 49 0.30 -6.18 -6.94
CA TRP A 49 0.30 -5.45 -8.21
C TRP A 49 0.50 -6.40 -9.39
N TYR A 50 0.06 -5.96 -10.57
CA TYR A 50 0.24 -6.68 -11.82
C TYR A 50 1.41 -6.09 -12.61
N HIS A 51 2.03 -6.90 -13.46
CA HIS A 51 3.00 -6.36 -14.39
C HIS A 51 2.26 -5.57 -15.49
N PRO A 52 2.67 -4.32 -15.80
CA PRO A 52 1.91 -3.45 -16.72
C PRO A 52 1.65 -4.05 -18.11
N THR A 53 2.60 -4.83 -18.63
CA THR A 53 2.53 -5.41 -19.98
C THR A 53 2.59 -6.94 -20.05
N ARG A 54 2.82 -7.65 -18.93
CA ARG A 54 2.99 -9.12 -18.95
C ARG A 54 1.83 -9.78 -18.26
N HIS A 55 1.16 -10.69 -18.96
CA HIS A 55 0.16 -11.57 -18.38
C HIS A 55 0.84 -12.56 -17.43
N SER A 56 0.89 -12.20 -16.15
CA SER A 56 1.51 -12.95 -15.07
C SER A 56 0.60 -12.92 -13.85
N GLN A 57 0.81 -13.86 -12.93
CA GLN A 57 0.17 -13.79 -11.61
C GLN A 57 0.61 -12.50 -10.90
N PRO A 58 -0.24 -11.90 -10.04
CA PRO A 58 0.13 -10.68 -9.33
C PRO A 58 1.34 -10.94 -8.44
N PHE A 59 2.22 -9.95 -8.37
CA PHE A 59 3.29 -9.91 -7.39
C PHE A 59 2.70 -9.46 -6.06
N ILE A 60 3.21 -10.03 -4.97
CA ILE A 60 2.73 -9.75 -3.61
C ILE A 60 3.93 -9.46 -2.72
N TYR A 61 3.93 -8.30 -2.09
CA TYR A 61 4.81 -7.95 -0.99
C TYR A 61 3.99 -7.91 0.30
N ARG A 62 4.46 -8.59 1.35
CA ARG A 62 3.74 -8.66 2.64
C ARG A 62 4.73 -8.63 3.81
N SER A 63 4.28 -8.03 4.91
CA SER A 63 5.04 -7.98 6.16
C SER A 63 4.08 -8.11 7.34
N ILE A 64 4.58 -8.69 8.44
CA ILE A 64 3.88 -8.73 9.73
C ILE A 64 4.17 -7.49 10.58
N SER A 65 5.15 -6.66 10.16
CA SER A 65 5.44 -5.41 10.83
C SER A 65 4.49 -4.31 10.37
N PRO A 66 4.27 -3.27 11.20
CA PRO A 66 3.47 -2.12 10.77
C PRO A 66 4.02 -1.48 9.51
N ILE A 67 3.13 -1.06 8.60
CA ILE A 67 3.51 -0.56 7.27
C ILE A 67 4.43 0.67 7.31
N TRP A 68 4.33 1.51 8.35
CA TRP A 68 5.20 2.69 8.51
C TRP A 68 6.63 2.37 8.93
N ASN A 69 6.89 1.15 9.43
CA ASN A 69 8.21 0.73 9.88
C ASN A 69 8.99 -0.07 8.81
N ASP A 70 8.37 -0.39 7.67
CA ASP A 70 9.04 -1.12 6.60
C ASP A 70 9.97 -0.20 5.80
N GLN A 71 11.29 -0.39 5.94
CA GLN A 71 12.30 0.41 5.25
C GLN A 71 12.47 0.04 3.77
N ASN A 72 11.97 -1.13 3.35
CA ASN A 72 12.04 -1.58 1.97
C ASN A 72 10.87 -1.04 1.14
N LEU A 73 9.73 -0.75 1.77
CA LEU A 73 8.54 -0.30 1.06
C LEU A 73 8.71 1.04 0.35
N PRO A 74 9.34 2.10 0.92
CA PRO A 74 9.53 3.36 0.20
C PRO A 74 10.37 3.26 -1.08
N PRO A 75 11.57 2.62 -1.10
CA PRO A 75 12.31 2.46 -2.35
C PRO A 75 11.60 1.52 -3.33
N LEU A 76 10.93 0.47 -2.84
CA LEU A 76 10.14 -0.42 -3.70
C LEU A 76 8.98 0.34 -4.37
N SER A 77 8.25 1.17 -3.63
CA SER A 77 7.08 1.88 -4.13
C SER A 77 7.41 2.95 -5.17
N ARG A 78 8.63 3.50 -5.13
CA ARG A 78 9.19 4.39 -6.16
C ARG A 78 9.58 3.69 -7.46
N TYR A 79 9.92 2.40 -7.38
CA TYR A 79 10.41 1.64 -8.53
C TYR A 79 9.29 0.86 -9.23
N VAL A 80 8.37 0.29 -8.45
CA VAL A 80 7.32 -0.58 -8.98
C VAL A 80 6.22 0.25 -9.62
N GLU A 81 5.90 -0.10 -10.86
CA GLU A 81 4.80 0.47 -11.64
C GLU A 81 3.72 -0.59 -11.90
N SER A 82 2.46 -0.18 -11.82
CA SER A 82 1.28 -1.02 -12.12
C SER A 82 0.17 -0.16 -12.71
N ASN A 83 -0.64 -0.78 -13.57
CA ASN A 83 -1.93 -0.29 -14.03
C ASN A 83 -3.09 -0.91 -13.24
#